data_AF-A0A9E4R2X9-F1
#
_entry.id   AF-A0A9E4R2X9-F1
#
_cell.length_a   1.000
_cell.length_b   1.000
_cell.length_c   1.000
_cell.angle_alpha   90.00
_cell.angle_beta   90.00
_cell.angle_gamma   90.00
#
_symmetry.space_group_name_H-M   'P 1'
#
loop_
_entity.id
_entity.type
_entity.pdbx_description
1 polymer ?
#
loop_
_entity_poly.entity_id
_entity_poly.type
_entity_poly.pdbx_seq_one_letter_code
_entity_poly.pdbx_strand_id
1 'polypeptide(L)' 'MTNSDIQAMGRAVNLDIQEPDLSQVAYSLNAMLEAMDKIELPGLNGVEPLPIIPPFDPVSR' A
#
# COMPACT_ATOMS: atom_id res chain seq x y z
N MET A 1 -10.85 -0.37 -6.34
CA MET A 1 -9.77 -1.34 -6.68
C MET A 1 -10.38 -2.63 -7.21
N THR A 2 -9.65 -3.39 -8.04
CA THR A 2 -10.10 -4.72 -8.52
C THR A 2 -9.53 -5.86 -7.68
N ASN A 3 -10.12 -7.05 -7.77
CA ASN A 3 -9.65 -8.24 -7.05
C ASN A 3 -8.22 -8.66 -7.46
N SER A 4 -7.85 -8.47 -8.72
CA SER A 4 -6.48 -8.74 -9.19
C SER A 4 -5.46 -7.78 -8.57
N ASP A 5 -5.82 -6.51 -8.37
CA ASP A 5 -4.93 -5.54 -7.72
C ASP A 5 -4.64 -5.94 -6.27
N ILE A 6 -5.67 -6.41 -5.57
CA ILE A 6 -5.57 -6.85 -4.17
C ILE A 6 -4.70 -8.10 -4.04
N GLN A 7 -4.86 -9.07 -4.94
CA GLN A 7 -3.99 -10.25 -4.99
C GLN A 7 -2.53 -9.88 -5.27
N ALA A 8 -2.29 -8.96 -6.21
CA ALA A 8 -0.94 -8.51 -6.52
C ALA A 8 -0.28 -7.82 -5.32
N MET A 9 -1.00 -6.95 -4.62
CA MET A 9 -0.52 -6.28 -3.40
C MET A 9 -0.26 -7.28 -2.26
N GLY A 10 -1.15 -8.27 -2.07
CA GLY A 10 -0.92 -9.35 -1.10
C GLY A 10 0.40 -10.06 -1.38
N ARG A 11 0.64 -10.46 -2.63
CA ARG A 11 1.88 -11.14 -3.01
C ARG A 11 3.13 -10.29 -2.81
N ALA A 12 3.04 -8.97 -3.00
CA ALA A 12 4.15 -8.05 -2.74
C ALA A 12 4.60 -8.06 -1.26
N VAL A 13 3.70 -8.40 -0.33
CA VAL A 13 3.99 -8.58 1.10
C VAL A 13 4.00 -10.06 1.52
N ASN A 14 4.16 -10.97 0.56
CA ASN A 14 4.21 -12.41 0.77
C ASN A 14 2.95 -13.01 1.44
N LEU A 15 1.78 -12.42 1.14
CA LEU A 15 0.47 -12.93 1.52
C LEU A 15 -0.30 -13.41 0.29
N ASP A 16 -0.92 -14.58 0.38
CA ASP A 16 -1.79 -15.11 -0.67
C ASP A 16 -3.25 -15.05 -0.22
N ILE A 17 -3.99 -14.07 -0.75
CA ILE A 17 -5.37 -13.79 -0.36
C ILE A 17 -6.31 -14.46 -1.38
N GLN A 18 -7.20 -15.31 -0.88
CA GLN A 18 -8.10 -16.13 -1.70
C GLN A 18 -9.57 -15.79 -1.38
N GLU A 19 -10.50 -16.26 -2.22
CA GLU A 19 -11.93 -16.21 -1.87
C GLU A 19 -12.21 -17.17 -0.68
N PRO A 20 -13.10 -16.83 0.25
CA PRO A 20 -14.00 -15.65 0.24
C PRO A 20 -13.39 -14.35 0.82
N ASP A 21 -12.18 -14.40 1.38
CA ASP A 21 -11.56 -13.29 2.12
C ASP A 21 -11.25 -12.09 1.22
N LEU A 22 -10.99 -12.34 -0.06
CA LEU A 22 -10.64 -11.32 -1.06
C LEU A 22 -11.70 -10.21 -1.14
N SER A 23 -12.97 -10.58 -1.10
CA SER A 23 -14.09 -9.64 -1.13
C SER A 23 -14.12 -8.73 0.10
N GLN A 24 -13.78 -9.28 1.27
CA GLN A 24 -13.77 -8.53 2.52
C GLN A 24 -12.58 -7.57 2.59
N VAL A 25 -11.40 -8.04 2.18
CA VAL A 25 -10.19 -7.22 2.06
C VAL A 25 -10.41 -6.07 1.08
N ALA A 26 -11.08 -6.34 -0.06
CA ALA A 26 -11.43 -5.31 -1.03
C ALA A 26 -12.29 -4.20 -0.41
N TYR A 27 -13.32 -4.57 0.35
CA TYR A 27 -14.17 -3.62 1.03
C TYR A 27 -13.38 -2.75 2.03
N SER A 28 -12.57 -3.38 2.89
CA SER A 28 -11.76 -2.67 3.87
C SER A 28 -10.75 -1.72 3.24
N LEU A 29 -10.03 -2.14 2.20
CA LEU A 29 -9.04 -1.30 1.52
C LEU A 29 -9.69 -0.11 0.82
N ASN A 30 -10.81 -0.31 0.11
CA ASN A 30 -11.52 0.80 -0.53
C ASN A 30 -12.01 1.82 0.51
N ALA A 31 -12.52 1.37 1.67
CA ALA A 31 -12.95 2.25 2.75
C ALA A 31 -11.78 3.04 3.37
N MET A 32 -10.61 2.40 3.55
CA MET A 32 -9.41 3.09 4.02
C MET A 32 -8.94 4.15 3.03
N LEU A 33 -8.93 3.84 1.72
CA LEU A 33 -8.55 4.82 0.69
C LEU A 33 -9.50 6.03 0.69
N GLU A 34 -10.80 5.81 0.81
CA GLU A 34 -11.78 6.90 0.91
C GLU A 34 -11.58 7.74 2.18
N ALA A 35 -11.23 7.11 3.30
CA ALA A 35 -10.91 7.82 4.52
C ALA A 35 -9.63 8.65 4.38
N MET A 36 -8.60 8.12 3.72
CA MET A 36 -7.33 8.82 3.48
C MET A 36 -7.47 10.00 2.53
N ASP A 37 -8.31 9.89 1.49
CA ASP A 37 -8.58 10.98 0.53
C ASP A 37 -9.18 12.22 1.20
N LYS A 38 -9.89 12.02 2.32
CA LYS A 38 -10.48 13.10 3.13
C LYS A 38 -9.50 13.76 4.10
N ILE A 39 -8.25 13.27 4.19
CA ILE A 39 -7.24 13.82 5.10
C ILE A 39 -6.53 14.98 4.41
N GLU A 40 -6.81 16.20 4.87
CA GLU A 40 -6.01 17.38 4.52
C GLU A 40 -4.86 17.54 5.51
N LEU A 41 -3.61 17.48 5.01
CA LEU A 41 -2.41 17.69 5.81
C LEU A 41 -1.87 19.11 5.59
N PRO A 42 -2.15 20.08 6.50
CA PRO A 42 -1.65 21.44 6.35
C PRO A 42 -0.12 21.45 6.35
N GLY A 43 0.48 22.17 5.40
CA GLY A 43 1.94 22.28 5.27
C GLY A 43 2.62 21.15 4.50
N LEU A 44 1.89 20.17 3.96
CA LEU A 44 2.46 19.06 3.17
C LEU A 44 3.26 19.56 1.96
N ASN A 45 2.77 20.60 1.28
CA ASN A 45 3.45 21.20 0.13
C ASN A 45 4.73 21.99 0.51
N GLY A 46 5.00 22.18 1.80
CA GLY A 46 6.16 22.92 2.30
C GLY A 46 7.31 22.04 2.78
N VAL A 47 7.19 20.72 2.69
CA VAL A 47 8.22 19.76 3.11
C VAL A 47 8.74 18.98 1.93
N GLU A 48 10.06 18.80 1.85
CA GLU A 48 10.66 17.91 0.86
C GLU A 48 10.34 16.44 1.19
N PRO A 49 10.10 15.57 0.18
CA PRO A 49 9.90 14.15 0.42
C PRO A 49 11.12 13.52 1.07
N LEU A 50 10.90 12.58 1.99
CA LEU A 50 12.00 11.82 2.56
C LEU A 50 12.72 11.04 1.45
N PRO A 51 14.07 11.05 1.44
CA PRO A 51 14.83 10.31 0.46
C PRO A 51 14.58 8.81 0.61
N ILE A 52 14.39 8.12 -0.51
CA ILE A 52 14.28 6.65 -0.54
C ILE A 52 15.68 6.09 -0.28
N ILE A 53 15.88 5.50 0.90
CA ILE A 53 17.10 4.76 1.23
C ILE A 53 16.84 3.30 0.87
N PRO A 54 17.45 2.76 -0.22
CA PRO A 54 17.34 1.33 -0.49
C PRO A 54 17.99 0.54 0.66
N PRO A 55 17.48 -0.67 0.97
CA PRO A 55 18.16 -1.54 1.91
C PRO A 55 19.61 -1.74 1.43
N PHE A 56 20.57 -1.53 2.33
CA PHE A 56 21.99 -1.78 2.07
C PHE A 56 22.15 -3.25 1.66
N ASP A 57 22.65 -3.51 0.44
CA ASP A 57 23.01 -4.84 -0.01
C ASP A 57 24.52 -5.06 0.21
N PRO A 58 24.94 -5.80 1.26
CA PRO A 58 26.35 -6.06 1.51
C PRO A 58 26.97 -7.05 0.52
N VAL A 59 26.19 -7.67 -0.38
CA VAL A 59 26.65 -8.79 -1.21
C VAL A 59 26.83 -8.34 -2.67
N SER A 60 27.75 -7.42 -2.87
CA SER A 60 28.34 -7.14 -4.18
C SER A 60 29.85 -6.93 -4.02
N ARG A 61 30.54 -7.99 -3.58
CA ARG A 61 31.99 -8.20 -3.74
C ARG A 61 32.29 -9.69 -3.87
#